data_AF-A0A941N8X5-F1
#
_entry.id   AF-A0A941N8X5-F1
#
_cell.length_a   1.000
_cell.length_b   1.000
_cell.length_c   1.000
_cell.angle_alpha   90.00
_cell.angle_beta   90.00
_cell.angle_gamma   90.00
#
_symmetry.space_group_name_H-M   'P 1'
#
loop_
_entity.id
_entity.type
_entity.pdbx_description
1 polymer ?
#
loop_
_entity_poly.entity_id
_entity_poly.type
_entity_poly.pdbx_seq_one_letter_code
_entity_poly.pdbx_strand_id
1 'polypeptide(L)'
;MRIFKTALLAGALGLALAPAAASAQDYDSDIVVSAPRFQAAPQRLNGPLEKLSLSTRVPYDDLDLRSWRGAHELRLRVRDAAQDTCMRLAEAYPVYQQPGTNCYKTALRDGELRADEAIRDARSRVYYASYRRY
;
A
#
# COMPACT_ATOMS: atom_id res chain seq x y z
N MET A 1 60.91 35.35 28.37
CA MET A 1 61.58 35.70 27.09
C MET A 1 62.47 34.55 26.65
N ARG A 2 62.09 33.84 25.58
CA ARG A 2 62.95 33.37 24.47
C ARG A 2 62.07 32.49 23.57
N ILE A 3 62.06 32.86 22.30
CA ILE A 3 61.15 32.37 21.26
C ILE A 3 62.01 31.59 20.24
N PHE A 4 61.36 30.65 19.54
CA PHE A 4 61.74 30.03 18.25
C PHE A 4 62.76 28.88 18.34
N LYS A 5 62.56 27.70 17.72
CA LYS A 5 62.07 27.44 16.35
C LYS A 5 61.74 25.93 16.17
N THR A 6 60.70 25.65 15.37
CA THR A 6 60.53 24.53 14.39
C THR A 6 60.60 23.09 14.88
N ALA A 7 59.89 22.11 14.34
CA ALA A 7 58.78 21.98 13.43
C ALA A 7 58.56 20.46 13.39
N LEU A 8 57.33 19.96 13.53
CA LEU A 8 57.02 18.61 13.10
C LEU A 8 55.58 18.59 12.60
N LEU A 9 55.50 18.52 11.27
CA LEU A 9 54.32 18.17 10.51
C LEU A 9 53.73 16.86 11.05
N ALA A 10 52.46 16.88 11.43
CA ALA A 10 51.63 15.69 11.50
C ALA A 10 50.26 16.06 10.94
N GLY A 11 50.10 15.86 9.64
CA GLY A 11 48.79 15.81 9.02
C GLY A 11 48.03 14.61 9.57
N ALA A 12 46.86 14.85 10.15
CA ALA A 12 45.85 13.83 10.34
C ALA A 12 44.65 14.24 9.49
N LEU A 13 44.55 13.59 8.34
CA LEU A 13 43.38 13.60 7.46
C LEU A 13 42.11 13.39 8.27
N GLY A 14 41.13 14.27 8.04
CA GLY A 14 39.78 14.12 8.55
C GLY A 14 39.15 12.83 8.03
N LEU A 15 38.65 12.01 8.95
CA LEU A 15 37.63 11.01 8.69
C LEU A 15 36.39 11.41 9.48
N ALA A 16 35.59 12.31 8.89
CA ALA A 16 34.22 12.48 9.31
C ALA A 16 33.47 11.20 8.94
N LEU A 17 33.24 10.31 9.91
CA LEU A 17 32.27 9.23 9.77
C LEU A 17 30.88 9.86 9.69
N ALA A 18 30.42 10.14 8.47
CA ALA A 18 29.01 10.43 8.24
C ALA A 18 28.22 9.14 8.54
N PRO A 19 27.24 9.16 9.46
CA PRO A 19 26.33 8.02 9.61
C PRO A 19 25.57 7.89 8.29
N ALA A 20 25.71 6.76 7.62
CA ALA A 20 24.83 6.40 6.52
C ALA A 20 23.41 6.36 7.09
N ALA A 21 22.57 7.33 6.71
CA ALA A 21 21.15 7.28 6.99
C ALA A 21 20.61 6.02 6.29
N ALA A 22 20.40 4.96 7.06
CA ALA A 22 19.63 3.81 6.62
C ALA A 22 18.19 4.30 6.45
N SER A 23 17.84 4.75 5.25
CA SER A 23 16.46 4.95 4.87
C SER A 23 15.80 3.56 4.85
N ALA A 24 15.09 3.22 5.92
CA ALA A 24 14.05 2.20 5.86
C ALA A 24 13.12 2.64 4.74
N GLN A 25 13.23 1.98 3.59
CA GLN A 25 12.34 2.23 2.47
C GLN A 25 10.98 1.72 2.93
N ASP A 26 10.10 2.67 3.27
CA ASP A 26 8.69 2.44 3.55
C ASP A 26 8.04 1.97 2.24
N TYR A 27 8.21 0.67 1.95
CA TYR A 27 7.50 0.00 0.88
C TYR A 27 6.10 -0.24 1.41
N ASP A 28 5.20 0.71 1.14
CA ASP A 28 3.77 0.63 1.43
C ASP A 28 3.25 -0.71 0.88
N SER A 29 3.03 -1.68 1.76
CA SER A 29 2.73 -3.08 1.46
C SER A 29 1.26 -3.39 1.74
N ASP A 30 0.43 -2.44 1.33
CA ASP A 30 -1.01 -2.43 1.54
C ASP A 30 -1.78 -2.33 0.21
N ILE A 31 -2.83 -3.13 0.06
CA ILE A 31 -3.83 -2.94 -1.01
C ILE A 31 -5.01 -2.16 -0.45
N VAL A 32 -5.37 -1.06 -1.10
CA VAL A 32 -6.61 -0.35 -0.81
C VAL A 32 -7.77 -0.96 -1.59
N VAL A 33 -8.70 -1.59 -0.87
CA VAL A 33 -9.98 -2.06 -1.41
C VAL A 33 -11.03 -0.99 -1.15
N SER A 34 -11.69 -0.51 -2.20
CA SER A 34 -12.70 0.56 -2.11
C SER A 34 -14.06 0.05 -2.54
N ALA A 35 -15.07 0.27 -1.71
CA ALA A 35 -16.47 0.07 -2.10
C ALA A 35 -16.96 1.24 -2.98
N PRO A 36 -17.84 0.97 -3.97
CA PRO A 36 -18.34 1.98 -4.91
C PRO A 36 -19.14 3.09 -4.24
N ARG A 37 -19.10 4.28 -4.88
CA ARG A 37 -19.78 5.50 -4.44
C ARG A 37 -21.27 5.43 -4.76
N PHE A 38 -22.13 5.25 -3.75
CA PHE A 38 -23.57 5.37 -3.96
C PHE A 38 -23.98 6.84 -3.99
N GLN A 39 -24.82 7.21 -4.97
CA GLN A 39 -25.59 8.44 -4.91
C GLN A 39 -26.91 8.08 -4.22
N ALA A 40 -27.07 8.49 -2.96
CA ALA A 40 -28.35 8.31 -2.29
C ALA A 40 -29.39 9.24 -2.96
N ALA A 41 -30.55 8.72 -3.34
CA ALA A 41 -31.62 9.58 -3.84
C ALA A 41 -32.03 10.57 -2.71
N PRO A 42 -32.23 11.86 -3.01
CA PRO A 42 -32.46 12.91 -2.00
C PRO A 42 -33.74 12.72 -1.18
N GLN A 43 -34.58 11.73 -1.50
CA GLN A 43 -35.93 11.58 -0.94
C GLN A 43 -35.96 11.01 0.50
N ARG A 44 -34.84 10.49 1.03
CA ARG A 44 -34.78 9.89 2.39
C ARG A 44 -33.73 10.50 3.32
N LEU A 45 -32.78 11.26 2.77
CA LEU A 45 -31.71 11.91 3.53
C LEU A 45 -31.92 13.43 3.38
N ASN A 46 -32.39 14.09 4.44
CA ASN A 46 -32.49 15.54 4.52
C ASN A 46 -31.07 16.17 4.64
N GLY A 47 -30.20 15.90 3.67
CA GLY A 47 -28.81 16.30 3.68
C GLY A 47 -28.22 16.34 2.27
N PRO A 48 -27.07 17.02 2.09
CA PRO A 48 -26.37 17.06 0.81
C PRO A 48 -26.12 15.65 0.25
N LEU A 49 -26.10 15.51 -1.07
CA LEU A 49 -25.70 14.29 -1.77
C LEU A 49 -24.24 13.93 -1.43
N GLU A 50 -24.02 13.25 -0.31
CA GLU A 50 -22.71 12.72 0.02
C GLU A 50 -22.42 11.51 -0.85
N LYS A 51 -21.25 11.54 -1.52
CA LYS A 51 -20.70 10.38 -2.21
C LYS A 51 -20.23 9.40 -1.14
N LEU A 52 -21.03 8.36 -0.89
CA LEU A 52 -20.73 7.37 0.15
C LEU A 52 -19.74 6.33 -0.40
N SER A 53 -18.47 6.41 -0.04
CA SER A 53 -17.48 5.35 -0.29
C SER A 53 -16.73 4.99 0.99
N LEU A 54 -16.53 3.69 1.20
CA LEU A 54 -15.72 3.15 2.29
C LEU A 54 -14.52 2.40 1.68
N SER A 55 -13.34 2.55 2.29
CA SER A 55 -12.13 1.87 1.85
C SER A 55 -11.42 1.19 3.02
N THR A 56 -10.83 0.03 2.76
CA THR A 56 -10.08 -0.77 3.73
C THR A 56 -8.69 -1.09 3.18
N ARG A 57 -7.67 -1.03 4.04
CA ARG A 57 -6.31 -1.47 3.71
C ARG A 57 -6.13 -2.95 4.01
N VAL A 58 -5.51 -3.67 3.08
CA VAL A 58 -5.19 -5.10 3.19
C VAL A 58 -3.68 -5.24 3.20
N PRO A 59 -3.06 -5.46 4.38
CA PRO A 59 -1.64 -5.68 4.48
C PRO A 59 -1.24 -7.04 3.91
N TYR A 60 -0.07 -7.06 3.27
CA TYR A 60 0.52 -8.26 2.66
C TYR A 60 2.03 -8.38 2.91
N ASP A 61 2.57 -7.57 3.81
CA ASP A 61 3.97 -7.58 4.24
C ASP A 61 4.42 -8.94 4.80
N ASP A 62 3.50 -9.71 5.36
CA ASP A 62 3.71 -11.07 5.86
C ASP A 62 3.70 -12.16 4.77
N LEU A 63 3.35 -11.82 3.53
CA LEU A 63 3.18 -12.77 2.44
C LEU A 63 4.37 -12.75 1.45
N ASP A 64 4.90 -13.94 1.13
CA ASP A 64 5.78 -14.06 -0.04
C ASP A 64 4.95 -14.13 -1.33
N LEU A 65 4.70 -12.97 -1.93
CA LEU A 65 3.95 -12.82 -3.19
C LEU A 65 4.61 -13.49 -4.40
N ARG A 66 5.89 -13.88 -4.30
CA ARG A 66 6.57 -14.64 -5.34
C ARG A 66 6.11 -16.09 -5.34
N SER A 67 5.68 -16.60 -4.20
CA SER A 67 5.13 -17.94 -4.08
C SER A 67 3.69 -18.00 -4.59
N TRP A 68 3.26 -19.18 -5.06
CA TRP A 68 1.86 -19.41 -5.42
C TRP A 68 0.94 -19.26 -4.19
N ARG A 69 1.38 -19.76 -3.03
CA ARG A 69 0.61 -19.71 -1.78
C ARG A 69 0.40 -18.28 -1.28
N GLY A 70 1.44 -17.45 -1.27
CA GLY A 70 1.33 -16.04 -0.85
C GLY A 70 0.47 -15.21 -1.80
N ALA A 71 0.59 -15.44 -3.11
CA ALA A 71 -0.28 -14.81 -4.10
C ALA A 71 -1.76 -15.23 -3.94
N HIS A 72 -2.02 -16.50 -3.64
CA HIS A 72 -3.37 -16.99 -3.38
C HIS A 72 -3.97 -16.39 -2.11
N GLU A 73 -3.18 -16.37 -1.02
CA GLU A 73 -3.59 -15.80 0.27
C GLU A 73 -3.95 -14.32 0.14
N LEU A 74 -3.15 -13.54 -0.60
CA LEU A 74 -3.45 -12.12 -0.84
C LEU A 74 -4.80 -11.93 -1.52
N ARG A 75 -5.12 -12.73 -2.53
CA ARG A 75 -6.41 -12.66 -3.23
C ARG A 75 -7.57 -13.04 -2.32
N LEU A 76 -7.40 -14.01 -1.43
CA LEU A 76 -8.40 -14.35 -0.41
C LEU A 76 -8.64 -13.18 0.55
N ARG A 77 -7.58 -12.56 1.06
CA ARG A 77 -7.70 -11.38 1.94
C ARG A 77 -8.41 -10.20 1.27
N VAL A 78 -8.12 -9.95 0.00
CA VAL A 78 -8.82 -8.92 -0.79
C VAL A 78 -10.30 -9.22 -0.92
N ARG A 79 -10.65 -10.49 -1.18
CA ARG A 79 -12.05 -10.93 -1.27
C ARG A 79 -12.79 -10.71 0.04
N ASP A 80 -12.19 -11.12 1.16
CA ASP A 80 -12.80 -11.00 2.47
C ASP A 80 -12.93 -9.50 2.86
N ALA A 81 -11.92 -8.67 2.57
CA ALA A 81 -11.99 -7.23 2.76
C ALA A 81 -13.06 -6.54 1.89
N ALA A 82 -13.27 -6.99 0.65
CA ALA A 82 -14.33 -6.48 -0.21
C ALA A 82 -15.72 -6.79 0.35
N GLN A 83 -15.91 -8.00 0.89
CA GLN A 83 -17.15 -8.37 1.56
C GLN A 83 -17.39 -7.53 2.81
N ASP A 84 -16.40 -7.43 3.70
CA ASP A 84 -16.49 -6.68 4.96
C ASP A 84 -16.78 -5.20 4.72
N THR A 85 -16.08 -4.59 3.76
CA THR A 85 -16.25 -3.17 3.43
C THR A 85 -17.66 -2.91 2.91
N CYS A 86 -18.20 -3.79 2.07
CA CYS A 86 -19.56 -3.69 1.57
C CYS A 86 -20.62 -3.95 2.66
N MET A 87 -20.37 -4.88 3.58
CA MET A 87 -21.25 -5.10 4.73
C MET A 87 -21.31 -3.87 5.64
N ARG A 88 -20.17 -3.30 6.00
CA ARG A 88 -20.09 -2.06 6.80
C ARG A 88 -20.77 -0.89 6.12
N LEU A 89 -20.62 -0.78 4.81
CA LEU A 89 -21.29 0.27 4.02
C LEU A 89 -22.81 0.10 4.03
N ALA A 90 -23.31 -1.14 3.94
CA ALA A 90 -24.74 -1.44 4.01
C ALA A 90 -25.34 -1.22 5.41
N GLU A 91 -24.58 -1.52 6.47
CA GLU A 91 -24.97 -1.27 7.86
C GLU A 91 -25.04 0.24 8.16
N ALA A 92 -24.01 0.98 7.76
CA ALA A 92 -23.95 2.44 7.94
C ALA A 92 -25.00 3.17 7.10
N TYR A 93 -25.36 2.61 5.93
CA TYR A 93 -26.29 3.22 4.99
C TYR A 93 -27.24 2.17 4.41
N PRO A 94 -28.37 1.89 5.08
CA PRO A 94 -29.42 1.01 4.57
C PRO A 94 -30.23 1.68 3.43
N VAL A 95 -29.54 2.30 2.47
CA VAL A 95 -30.13 2.86 1.25
C VAL A 95 -30.40 1.71 0.30
N TYR A 96 -31.60 1.68 -0.29
CA TYR A 96 -31.97 0.74 -1.33
C TYR A 96 -30.87 0.70 -2.41
N GLN A 97 -30.20 -0.45 -2.54
CA GLN A 97 -29.16 -0.67 -3.52
C GLN A 97 -29.67 -0.23 -4.90
N GLN A 98 -28.95 0.70 -5.54
CA GLN A 98 -29.23 1.08 -6.92
C GLN A 98 -29.22 -0.19 -7.80
N PRO A 99 -30.30 -0.48 -8.54
CA PRO A 99 -30.36 -1.66 -9.38
C PRO A 99 -29.19 -1.66 -10.37
N GLY A 100 -28.38 -2.72 -10.34
CA GLY A 100 -27.25 -2.92 -11.27
C GLY A 100 -25.83 -2.75 -10.68
N THR A 101 -25.68 -2.28 -9.43
CA THR A 101 -24.35 -2.18 -8.78
C THR A 101 -24.22 -3.15 -7.61
N ASN A 102 -23.65 -4.33 -7.86
CA ASN A 102 -23.27 -5.23 -6.76
C ASN A 102 -21.98 -4.69 -6.13
N CYS A 103 -22.10 -4.00 -4.98
CA CYS A 103 -20.98 -3.44 -4.21
C CYS A 103 -19.78 -4.39 -4.17
N TYR A 104 -20.05 -5.64 -3.79
CA TYR A 104 -19.03 -6.66 -3.63
C TYR A 104 -18.32 -6.97 -4.95
N LYS A 105 -19.04 -7.13 -6.06
CA LYS A 105 -18.42 -7.41 -7.37
C LYS A 105 -17.48 -6.29 -7.81
N THR A 106 -17.87 -5.04 -7.61
CA THR A 106 -17.03 -3.89 -7.97
C THR A 106 -15.81 -3.80 -7.05
N ALA A 107 -16.01 -3.88 -5.74
CA ALA A 107 -14.92 -3.81 -4.76
C ALA A 107 -13.91 -4.96 -4.95
N LEU A 108 -14.41 -6.17 -5.20
CA LEU A 108 -13.58 -7.35 -5.47
C LEU A 108 -12.75 -7.15 -6.73
N ARG A 109 -13.38 -6.82 -7.86
CA ARG A 109 -12.67 -6.64 -9.14
C ARG A 109 -11.57 -5.59 -9.02
N ASP A 110 -11.87 -4.44 -8.41
CA ASP A 110 -10.92 -3.35 -8.28
C ASP A 110 -9.80 -3.70 -7.28
N GLY A 111 -10.09 -4.52 -6.27
CA GLY A 111 -9.09 -5.07 -5.34
C GLY A 111 -8.20 -6.12 -5.99
N GLU A 112 -8.76 -7.04 -6.78
CA GLU A 112 -8.02 -8.09 -7.49
C GLU A 112 -7.03 -7.52 -8.49
N LEU A 113 -7.41 -6.45 -9.21
CA LEU A 113 -6.48 -5.74 -10.11
C LEU A 113 -5.23 -5.22 -9.37
N ARG A 114 -5.42 -4.66 -8.17
CA ARG A 114 -4.31 -4.17 -7.34
C ARG A 114 -3.48 -5.32 -6.77
N ALA A 115 -4.11 -6.44 -6.40
CA ALA A 115 -3.41 -7.63 -5.95
C ALA A 115 -2.53 -8.22 -7.04
N ASP A 116 -3.05 -8.33 -8.25
CA ASP A 116 -2.30 -8.83 -9.40
C ASP A 116 -1.14 -7.91 -9.77
N GLU A 117 -1.32 -6.60 -9.63
CA GLU A 117 -0.23 -5.64 -9.80
C GLU A 117 0.88 -5.84 -8.76
N ALA A 118 0.54 -5.96 -7.47
CA ALA A 118 1.50 -6.21 -6.40
C ALA A 118 2.26 -7.54 -6.58
N ILE A 119 1.55 -8.61 -6.97
CA ILE A 119 2.14 -9.91 -7.28
C ILE A 119 3.09 -9.81 -8.47
N ARG A 120 2.69 -9.09 -9.53
CA ARG A 120 3.53 -8.89 -10.72
C ARG A 120 4.79 -8.10 -10.38
N ASP A 121 4.68 -7.02 -9.61
CA ASP A 121 5.83 -6.21 -9.19
C ASP A 121 6.81 -7.01 -8.33
N ALA A 122 6.29 -7.77 -7.35
CA ALA A 122 7.11 -8.64 -6.51
C ALA A 122 7.91 -9.68 -7.33
N ARG A 123 7.33 -10.18 -8.43
CA ARG A 123 7.97 -11.15 -9.33
C ARG A 123 8.94 -10.49 -10.33
N SER A 124 8.61 -9.32 -10.86
CA SER A 124 9.44 -8.61 -11.85
C SER A 124 10.73 -8.04 -11.23
N ARG A 125 10.69 -7.59 -9.98
CA ARG A 125 11.87 -7.09 -9.26
C ARG A 125 13.01 -8.12 -9.18
N VAL A 126 12.67 -9.41 -9.11
CA VAL A 126 13.65 -10.51 -9.15
C VAL A 126 14.35 -10.56 -10.50
N TYR A 127 13.61 -10.39 -11.60
CA TYR A 127 14.16 -10.39 -12.95
C TYR A 127 15.20 -9.25 -13.12
N TYR A 128 14.86 -8.03 -12.73
CA TYR A 128 15.79 -6.89 -12.84
C TYR A 128 16.98 -6.95 -11.86
N ALA A 129 16.79 -7.47 -10.65
CA ALA A 129 17.88 -7.69 -9.70
C ALA A 129 18.90 -8.73 -10.20
N SER A 130 18.44 -9.73 -10.96
CA SER A 130 19.31 -10.75 -11.56
C SER A 130 20.16 -10.20 -12.70
N TYR A 131 19.62 -9.26 -13.50
CA TYR A 131 20.30 -8.68 -14.65
C TYR A 131 21.38 -7.65 -14.27
N ARG A 132 21.23 -6.94 -13.14
CA ARG A 132 22.18 -5.92 -12.67
C ARG A 132 23.44 -6.48 -12.01
N ARG A 133 23.54 -7.81 -11.85
CA ARG A 133 24.70 -8.51 -11.27
C ARG A 133 25.69 -9.04 -12.31
N TYR A 134 25.41 -8.86 -13.60
CA TYR A 134 26.32 -9.09 -14.72
C TYR A 134 26.68 -7.75 -15.38
#